data_AF-A0A5E4TR25-F1
#
_entry.id   AF-A0A5E4TR25-F1
#
_cell.length_a   1.000
_cell.length_b   1.000
_cell.length_c   1.000
_cell.angle_alpha   90.00
_cell.angle_beta   90.00
_cell.angle_gamma   90.00
#
_symmetry.space_group_name_H-M   'P 1'
#
loop_
_entity.id
_entity.type
_entity.pdbx_description
1 polymer ?
#
loop_
_entity_poly.entity_id
_entity_poly.type
_entity_poly.pdbx_seq_one_letter_code
_entity_poly.pdbx_strand_id
1 'polypeptide(L)'
;MNKREPFVFEETCVPRRVLELFSVKWTSMVLYALQCGTTRTGELQRRLPGISKKMLTQTLRELERDGLIHREVYAVVPPKVEYSLTPLGELFIEPIEMLYRWGNQHADVLAQLSLRRGKPTQADEVDDTDDAADTAHARAATNASNTPHPA
;
A
#
# COMPACT_ATOMS: atom_id res chain seq x y z
N MET A 1 -7.39 -46.71 -4.75
CA MET A 1 -8.19 -45.51 -4.43
C MET A 1 -7.53 -44.86 -3.22
N ASN A 2 -6.57 -43.98 -3.44
CA ASN A 2 -5.74 -43.42 -2.35
C ASN A 2 -6.61 -42.44 -1.54
N LYS A 3 -7.01 -42.86 -0.34
CA LYS A 3 -7.62 -41.95 0.64
C LYS A 3 -6.57 -40.87 0.93
N ARG A 4 -6.83 -39.64 0.49
CA ARG A 4 -6.06 -38.47 0.95
C ARG A 4 -6.33 -38.37 2.44
N GLU A 5 -5.32 -38.64 3.27
CA GLU A 5 -5.44 -38.38 4.70
C GLU A 5 -5.77 -36.89 4.92
N PRO A 6 -6.57 -36.57 5.96
CA PRO A 6 -6.93 -35.20 6.24
C PRO A 6 -5.67 -34.39 6.56
N PHE A 7 -5.39 -33.39 5.73
CA PHE A 7 -4.27 -32.47 5.94
C PHE A 7 -4.59 -31.52 7.11
N VAL A 8 -3.72 -31.45 8.11
CA VAL A 8 -3.88 -30.56 9.27
C VAL A 8 -2.94 -29.35 9.10
N PHE A 9 -3.51 -28.13 9.12
CA PHE A 9 -2.74 -26.89 9.13
C PHE A 9 -2.50 -26.43 10.58
N GLU A 10 -1.27 -26.61 11.06
CA GLU A 10 -0.86 -26.08 12.36
C GLU A 10 -0.74 -24.54 12.34
N GLU A 11 -0.86 -23.88 13.50
CA GLU A 11 -0.84 -22.42 13.60
C GLU A 11 0.49 -21.79 13.13
N THR A 12 1.59 -22.52 13.23
CA THR A 12 2.92 -22.04 12.81
C THR A 12 3.35 -22.55 11.44
N CYS A 13 2.47 -23.26 10.72
CA CYS A 13 2.82 -23.90 9.46
C CYS A 13 3.15 -22.89 8.35
N VAL A 14 4.06 -23.28 7.46
CA VAL A 14 4.53 -22.44 6.35
C VAL A 14 3.38 -21.94 5.44
N PRO A 15 2.38 -22.76 5.05
CA PRO A 15 1.26 -22.27 4.24
C PRO A 15 0.49 -21.12 4.89
N ARG A 16 0.31 -21.15 6.21
CA ARG A 16 -0.38 -20.07 6.94
C ARG A 16 0.44 -18.78 6.92
N ARG A 17 1.74 -18.85 7.21
CA ARG A 17 2.64 -17.68 7.17
C ARG A 17 2.66 -17.00 5.80
N VAL A 18 2.64 -17.79 4.73
CA VAL A 18 2.57 -17.26 3.36
C VAL A 18 1.22 -16.56 3.11
N LEU A 19 0.11 -17.17 3.55
CA LEU A 19 -1.22 -16.56 3.39
C LEU A 19 -1.41 -15.30 4.24
N GLU A 20 -0.77 -15.20 5.40
CA GLU A 20 -0.80 -14.00 6.24
C GLU A 20 -0.24 -12.79 5.48
N LEU A 21 0.89 -12.94 4.78
CA LEU A 21 1.46 -11.88 3.95
C LEU A 21 0.48 -11.42 2.86
N PHE A 22 -0.21 -12.37 2.23
CA PHE A 22 -1.19 -12.07 1.17
C PHE A 22 -2.54 -11.57 1.69
N SER A 23 -2.82 -11.76 2.98
CA SER A 23 -4.06 -11.30 3.62
C SER A 23 -4.07 -9.81 3.93
N VAL A 24 -2.89 -9.20 4.05
CA VAL A 24 -2.75 -7.76 4.26
C VAL A 24 -3.15 -7.01 2.99
N LYS A 25 -4.12 -6.10 3.16
CA LYS A 25 -4.63 -5.27 2.06
C LYS A 25 -3.47 -4.52 1.39
N TRP A 26 -3.45 -4.49 0.06
CA TRP A 26 -2.47 -3.80 -0.79
C TRP A 26 -1.06 -4.40 -0.89
N THR A 27 -0.59 -5.22 0.05
CA THR A 27 0.77 -5.79 0.04
C THR A 27 1.15 -6.43 -1.30
N SER A 28 0.35 -7.38 -1.79
CA SER A 28 0.63 -8.06 -3.07
C SER A 28 0.59 -7.10 -4.25
N MET A 29 -0.32 -6.12 -4.23
CA MET A 29 -0.49 -5.16 -5.33
C MET A 29 0.69 -4.17 -5.39
N VAL A 30 1.20 -3.73 -4.23
CA VAL A 30 2.37 -2.86 -4.15
C VAL A 30 3.62 -3.58 -4.65
N LEU A 31 3.87 -4.81 -4.19
CA LEU A 31 5.00 -5.62 -4.66
C LEU A 31 4.93 -5.84 -6.18
N TYR A 32 3.76 -6.24 -6.69
CA TYR A 32 3.56 -6.43 -8.12
C TYR A 32 3.76 -5.14 -8.93
N ALA A 33 3.30 -4.00 -8.41
CA ALA A 33 3.47 -2.71 -9.09
C ALA A 33 4.95 -2.24 -9.13
N LEU A 34 5.77 -2.65 -8.16
CA LEU A 34 7.21 -2.38 -8.09
C LEU A 34 8.04 -3.34 -8.98
N GLN A 35 7.48 -4.45 -9.46
CA GLN A 35 8.14 -5.35 -10.41
C GLN A 35 8.55 -4.62 -11.70
N CYS A 36 7.81 -3.57 -12.10
CA CYS A 36 8.14 -2.76 -13.27
C CYS A 36 9.32 -1.79 -13.05
N GLY A 37 10.04 -1.91 -11.94
CA GLY A 37 11.23 -1.12 -11.62
C GLY A 37 10.98 0.01 -10.61
N THR A 38 12.07 0.69 -10.28
CA THR A 38 12.12 1.78 -9.30
C THR A 38 11.07 2.86 -9.60
N THR A 39 10.25 3.20 -8.61
CA THR A 39 9.13 4.13 -8.78
C THR A 39 8.98 5.11 -7.61
N ARG A 40 8.49 6.33 -7.90
CA ARG A 40 8.16 7.32 -6.87
C ARG A 40 6.79 7.05 -6.25
N THR A 41 6.55 7.54 -5.03
CA THR A 41 5.26 7.35 -4.32
C THR A 41 4.05 7.76 -5.17
N GLY A 42 4.12 8.93 -5.82
CA GLY A 42 3.00 9.43 -6.62
C GLY A 42 2.74 8.62 -7.90
N GLU A 43 3.78 8.02 -8.48
CA GLU A 43 3.62 7.11 -9.63
C GLU A 43 3.01 5.79 -9.19
N LEU A 44 3.47 5.26 -8.05
CA LEU A 44 2.93 4.05 -7.46
C LEU A 44 1.45 4.21 -7.08
N GLN A 45 1.07 5.35 -6.51
CA GLN A 45 -0.33 5.65 -6.20
C GLN A 45 -1.22 5.69 -7.45
N ARG A 46 -0.71 6.22 -8.58
CA ARG A 46 -1.45 6.21 -9.85
C ARG A 46 -1.63 4.80 -10.43
N ARG A 47 -0.72 3.87 -10.16
CA ARG A 47 -0.85 2.46 -10.56
C ARG A 47 -1.86 1.68 -9.72
N LEU A 48 -2.21 2.19 -8.54
CA LEU A 48 -3.05 1.51 -7.55
C LEU A 48 -4.31 2.34 -7.25
N PRO A 49 -5.25 2.46 -8.20
CA PRO A 49 -6.47 3.22 -7.98
C PRO A 49 -7.26 2.66 -6.79
N GLY A 50 -7.69 3.56 -5.91
CA GLY A 50 -8.44 3.22 -4.69
C GLY A 50 -7.60 3.13 -3.41
N ILE A 51 -6.26 3.19 -3.49
CA ILE A 51 -5.43 3.31 -2.30
C ILE A 51 -5.35 4.78 -1.84
N SER A 52 -5.63 5.02 -0.56
CA SER A 52 -5.39 6.34 0.03
C SER A 52 -3.88 6.59 0.19
N LYS A 53 -3.47 7.86 0.24
CA LYS A 53 -2.06 8.22 0.43
C LYS A 53 -1.52 7.71 1.77
N LYS A 54 -2.32 7.79 2.84
CA LYS A 54 -2.00 7.23 4.17
C LYS A 54 -1.79 5.73 4.08
N MET A 55 -2.73 5.00 3.47
CA MET A 55 -2.64 3.54 3.35
C MET A 55 -1.44 3.10 2.52
N LEU A 56 -1.14 3.79 1.40
CA LEU A 56 0.06 3.53 0.61
C LEU A 56 1.33 3.74 1.43
N THR A 57 1.40 4.85 2.17
CA THR A 57 2.55 5.17 3.01
C THR A 57 2.74 4.14 4.12
N GLN A 58 1.65 3.69 4.75
CA GLN A 58 1.68 2.65 5.77
C GLN A 58 2.18 1.31 5.18
N THR A 59 1.60 0.89 4.05
CA THR A 59 2.00 -0.34 3.35
C THR A 59 3.48 -0.31 2.98
N LEU A 60 3.98 0.80 2.43
CA LEU A 60 5.40 0.95 2.09
C LEU A 60 6.32 0.83 3.31
N ARG A 61 5.94 1.42 4.46
CA ARG A 61 6.73 1.29 5.70
C ARG A 61 6.76 -0.15 6.21
N GLU A 62 5.64 -0.87 6.13
CA GLU A 62 5.57 -2.28 6.54
C GLU A 62 6.44 -3.15 5.64
N LEU A 63 6.35 -2.98 4.32
CA LEU A 63 7.18 -3.71 3.37
C LEU A 63 8.67 -3.39 3.49
N GLU A 64 9.02 -2.14 3.82
CA GLU A 64 10.40 -1.72 4.07
C GLU A 64 10.93 -2.38 5.36
N ARG A 65 10.13 -2.35 6.44
CA ARG A 65 10.45 -3.01 7.72
C ARG A 65 10.65 -4.51 7.54
N ASP A 66 9.81 -5.15 6.74
CA ASP A 66 9.87 -6.59 6.46
C ASP A 66 11.00 -6.95 5.47
N GLY A 67 11.73 -5.95 4.95
CA GLY A 67 12.87 -6.12 4.06
C GLY A 67 12.50 -6.49 2.62
N LEU A 68 11.23 -6.32 2.23
CA LEU A 68 10.72 -6.66 0.91
C LEU A 68 10.96 -5.55 -0.12
N ILE A 69 11.05 -4.29 0.34
CA ILE A 69 11.34 -3.15 -0.53
C ILE A 69 12.50 -2.32 0.01
N HIS A 70 13.23 -1.69 -0.90
CA HIS A 70 14.24 -0.69 -0.59
C HIS A 70 13.68 0.72 -0.85
N ARG A 71 13.85 1.60 0.14
CA ARG A 71 13.50 3.02 0.07
C ARG A 71 14.76 3.86 -0.05
N GLU A 72 14.82 4.68 -1.09
CA GLU A 72 15.94 5.57 -1.34
C GLU A 72 15.50 7.03 -1.35
N VAL A 73 16.20 7.89 -0.60
CA VAL A 73 15.95 9.33 -0.52
C VAL A 73 17.03 10.07 -1.27
N TYR A 74 16.61 10.87 -2.25
CA TYR A 74 17.51 11.70 -3.04
C TYR A 74 17.40 13.15 -2.58
N ALA A 75 18.51 13.68 -2.03
CA ALA A 75 18.66 15.07 -1.64
C ALA A 75 18.93 15.99 -2.85
N VAL A 76 18.10 15.88 -3.88
CA VAL A 76 18.11 16.76 -5.07
C VAL A 76 17.00 17.81 -4.95
N VAL A 77 16.96 18.80 -5.85
CA VAL A 77 15.87 19.79 -5.90
C VAL A 77 14.98 19.51 -7.12
N PRO A 78 13.68 19.23 -6.94
CA PRO A 78 12.98 18.97 -5.68
C PRO A 78 13.34 17.61 -5.07
N PRO A 79 13.30 17.43 -3.74
CA PRO A 79 13.59 16.15 -3.10
C PRO A 79 12.66 15.06 -3.61
N LYS A 80 13.19 13.85 -3.83
CA LYS A 80 12.41 12.70 -4.27
C LYS A 80 12.72 11.47 -3.43
N VAL A 81 11.71 10.61 -3.30
CA VAL A 81 11.82 9.30 -2.67
C VAL A 81 11.41 8.27 -3.69
N GLU A 82 12.23 7.23 -3.82
CA GLU A 82 12.02 6.13 -4.74
C GLU A 82 11.99 4.80 -3.99
N TYR A 83 11.21 3.87 -4.51
CA TYR A 83 11.03 2.54 -3.96
C TYR A 83 11.35 1.49 -5.03
N SER A 84 12.00 0.42 -4.62
CA SER A 84 12.34 -0.73 -5.47
C SER A 84 12.18 -2.02 -4.68
N LEU A 85 12.04 -3.15 -5.36
CA LEU A 85 12.07 -4.46 -4.70
C LEU A 85 13.49 -4.74 -4.19
N THR A 86 13.60 -5.41 -3.04
CA THR A 86 14.85 -6.08 -2.65
C THR A 86 14.93 -7.45 -3.33
N PRO A 87 16.09 -8.14 -3.31
CA PRO A 87 16.18 -9.53 -3.74
C PRO A 87 15.18 -10.45 -3.01
N LEU A 88 14.86 -10.16 -1.75
CA LEU A 88 13.84 -10.89 -1.00
C LEU A 88 12.43 -10.59 -1.55
N GLY A 89 12.13 -9.32 -1.82
CA GLY A 89 10.85 -8.92 -2.42
C GLY A 89 10.60 -9.52 -3.81
N GLU A 90 11.65 -9.64 -4.62
CA GLU A 90 11.56 -10.27 -5.95
C GLU A 90 11.10 -11.73 -5.89
N LEU A 91 11.45 -12.49 -4.84
CA LEU A 91 11.01 -13.88 -4.67
C LEU A 91 9.49 -14.01 -4.55
N PHE A 92 8.79 -12.97 -4.08
CA PHE A 92 7.33 -12.99 -3.93
C PHE A 92 6.59 -12.69 -5.24
N ILE A 93 7.28 -12.23 -6.28
CA ILE A 93 6.65 -11.88 -7.55
C ILE A 93 6.08 -13.10 -8.27
N GLU A 94 6.83 -14.20 -8.33
CA GLU A 94 6.36 -15.44 -8.96
C GLU A 94 5.02 -15.95 -8.37
N PRO A 95 4.89 -16.16 -7.04
CA PRO A 95 3.62 -16.63 -6.47
C PRO A 95 2.49 -15.60 -6.61
N ILE A 96 2.77 -14.30 -6.55
CA ILE A 96 1.77 -13.25 -6.81
C ILE A 96 1.26 -13.35 -8.24
N GLU A 97 2.16 -13.45 -9.21
CA GLU A 97 1.80 -13.54 -10.63
C GLU A 97 0.97 -14.80 -10.90
N MET A 98 1.32 -15.93 -10.31
CA MET A 98 0.54 -17.16 -10.41
C MET A 98 -0.89 -16.96 -9.90
N LEU A 99 -1.05 -16.32 -8.74
CA LEU A 99 -2.38 -16.05 -8.16
C LEU A 99 -3.19 -15.08 -9.02
N TYR A 100 -2.54 -14.03 -9.52
CA TYR A 100 -3.20 -13.02 -10.37
C TYR A 100 -3.61 -13.62 -11.72
N ARG A 101 -2.75 -14.43 -12.33
CA ARG A 101 -3.06 -15.16 -13.56
C ARG A 101 -4.24 -16.09 -13.36
N TRP A 102 -4.26 -16.87 -12.28
CA TRP A 102 -5.39 -17.73 -11.95
C TRP A 102 -6.67 -16.92 -11.75
N GLY A 103 -6.60 -15.80 -11.01
CA GLY A 103 -7.75 -14.92 -10.78
C GLY A 103 -8.30 -14.31 -12.07
N ASN A 104 -7.43 -13.89 -12.99
CA ASN A 104 -7.83 -13.38 -14.30
C ASN A 104 -8.51 -14.45 -15.16
N GLN A 105 -8.03 -15.70 -15.09
CA GLN A 105 -8.64 -16.83 -15.82
C GLN A 105 -10.02 -17.24 -15.27
N HIS A 106 -10.31 -16.91 -14.01
CA HIS A 106 -11.54 -17.30 -13.31
C HIS A 106 -12.32 -16.07 -12.79
N ALA A 107 -12.25 -14.95 -13.52
CA ALA A 107 -12.85 -13.69 -13.11
C ALA A 107 -14.37 -13.80 -12.90
N ASP A 108 -15.05 -14.64 -13.68
CA ASP A 108 -16.47 -14.97 -13.56
C ASP A 108 -16.77 -15.69 -12.24
N VAL A 109 -15.93 -16.65 -11.84
CA VAL A 109 -16.05 -17.37 -10.57
C VAL A 109 -15.87 -16.41 -9.40
N LEU A 110 -14.87 -15.53 -9.46
CA LEU A 110 -14.62 -14.52 -8.42
C LEU A 110 -15.76 -13.50 -8.31
N ALA A 111 -16.37 -13.10 -9.43
CA ALA A 111 -17.53 -12.23 -9.45
C ALA A 111 -18.74 -12.90 -8.78
N GLN A 112 -19.01 -14.17 -9.11
CA GLN A 112 -20.09 -14.95 -8.47
C GLN A 112 -19.88 -15.12 -6.96
N LEU A 113 -18.64 -15.36 -6.53
CA LEU A 113 -18.30 -15.47 -5.09
C LEU A 113 -18.55 -14.14 -4.36
N SER A 114 -18.20 -13.03 -4.99
CA SER A 114 -18.41 -11.68 -4.42
C SER A 114 -19.90 -11.37 -4.25
N LEU A 115 -20.74 -11.77 -5.22
CA LEU A 115 -22.20 -11.64 -5.11
C LEU A 115 -22.77 -12.48 -3.95
N ARG A 116 -22.29 -13.72 -3.79
CA ARG A 116 -22.74 -14.63 -2.71
C ARG A 116 -22.35 -14.15 -1.32
N ARG A 117 -21.18 -13.52 -1.20
CA ARG A 117 -20.72 -12.93 0.07
C ARG A 117 -21.48 -11.65 0.45
N GLY A 118 -22.26 -11.08 -0.47
CA GLY A 118 -22.84 -9.74 -0.32
C GLY A 118 -21.80 -8.64 -0.51
N LYS A 119 -22.24 -7.38 -0.66
CA LYS A 119 -21.32 -6.24 -0.63
C LYS A 119 -20.51 -6.34 0.66
N PRO A 120 -19.17 -6.23 0.63
CA PRO A 120 -18.43 -6.00 1.85
C PRO A 120 -18.99 -4.72 2.46
N THR A 121 -19.61 -4.82 3.63
CA THR A 121 -19.83 -3.66 4.50
C THR A 121 -18.50 -2.93 4.60
N GLN A 122 -18.50 -1.61 4.49
CA GLN A 122 -17.37 -0.70 4.72
C GLN A 122 -16.84 -0.83 6.17
N ALA A 123 -16.37 -2.00 6.57
CA ALA A 123 -15.91 -2.28 7.93
C ALA A 123 -14.39 -2.10 8.09
N ASP A 124 -13.68 -1.78 7.00
CA ASP A 124 -12.28 -1.34 7.01
C ASP A 124 -12.14 0.14 6.62
N GLU A 125 -13.20 0.94 6.72
CA GLU A 125 -13.05 2.39 6.96
C GLU A 125 -12.44 2.56 8.36
N VAL A 126 -11.15 2.24 8.50
CA VAL A 126 -10.33 2.89 9.51
C VAL A 126 -10.21 4.33 9.04
N ASP A 127 -11.13 5.12 9.59
CA ASP A 127 -11.07 6.56 9.82
C ASP A 127 -9.75 7.21 9.36
N ASP A 128 -9.85 7.95 8.26
CA ASP A 128 -8.94 9.05 7.97
C ASP A 128 -9.66 10.08 7.09
N THR A 129 -10.83 10.50 7.54
CA THR A 129 -11.29 11.86 7.23
C THR A 129 -10.68 12.81 8.25
N ASP A 130 -9.38 13.06 8.14
CA ASP A 130 -8.78 14.25 8.74
C ASP A 130 -7.60 14.74 7.88
N ASP A 131 -7.92 15.40 6.78
CA ASP A 131 -7.02 16.40 6.18
C ASP A 131 -7.81 17.39 5.32
N ALA A 132 -8.70 18.11 6.00
CA ALA A 132 -9.28 19.35 5.49
C ALA A 132 -9.02 20.48 6.50
N ALA A 133 -7.78 20.61 6.98
CA ALA A 133 -7.40 21.71 7.86
C ALA A 133 -5.90 22.06 7.78
N ASP A 134 -5.34 22.28 6.59
CA ASP A 134 -4.08 23.06 6.50
C ASP A 134 -3.91 23.88 5.21
N THR A 135 -4.96 24.63 4.84
CA THR A 135 -4.84 25.70 3.84
C THR A 135 -5.60 26.95 4.27
N ALA A 136 -5.20 27.55 5.40
CA ALA A 136 -5.45 28.97 5.70
C ALA A 136 -4.76 29.42 7.00
N HIS A 137 -3.44 29.60 7.00
CA HIS A 137 -2.78 30.54 7.93
C HIS A 137 -1.63 31.28 7.23
N ALA A 138 -1.98 32.07 6.22
CA ALA A 138 -1.13 33.16 5.71
C ALA A 138 -1.99 34.21 4.98
N ARG A 139 -2.90 34.86 5.71
CA ARG A 139 -3.48 36.14 5.28
C ARG A 139 -3.37 37.16 6.41
N ALA A 140 -2.44 38.08 6.15
CA ALA A 140 -2.16 39.34 6.80
C ALA A 140 -3.32 39.96 7.61
N ALA A 141 -3.07 40.11 8.90
CA ALA A 141 -3.52 41.20 9.75
C ALA A 141 -2.24 41.59 10.53
N THR A 142 -1.81 42.83 10.73
CA THR A 142 -2.57 44.05 10.98
C THR A 142 -1.60 45.22 10.81
N ASN A 143 -2.04 46.26 10.08
CA ASN A 143 -1.45 47.59 10.13
C ASN A 143 -1.66 48.16 11.55
N ALA A 144 -0.59 48.38 12.31
CA ALA A 144 -0.65 49.18 13.52
C ALA A 144 0.63 50.01 13.66
N SER A 145 0.40 51.31 13.61
CA SER A 145 1.24 52.46 13.91
C SER A 145 2.27 52.24 15.03
N ASN A 146 3.52 52.68 14.81
CA ASN A 146 4.29 53.33 15.87
C ASN A 146 5.42 54.19 15.29
N THR A 147 5.35 55.50 15.51
CA THR A 147 6.47 56.44 15.41
C THR A 147 7.43 56.26 16.61
N PRO A 148 8.70 56.66 16.46
CA PRO A 148 9.12 57.81 17.26
C PRO A 148 10.12 58.77 16.55
N HIS A 149 10.03 60.04 16.94
CA HIS A 149 10.98 61.14 16.74
C HIS A 149 12.22 60.93 17.67
N PRO A 150 13.41 61.51 17.43
CA PRO A 150 13.67 62.90 17.89
C PRO A 150 14.74 63.72 17.12
N ALA A 151 14.72 65.03 17.41
CA ALA A 151 15.76 66.08 17.38
C ALA A 151 16.44 66.46 16.04
#